data_AF-A0A940T3Q9-F1
#
_entry.id   AF-A0A940T3Q9-F1
#
_cell.length_a   1.000
_cell.length_b   1.000
_cell.length_c   1.000
_cell.angle_alpha   90.00
_cell.angle_beta   90.00
_cell.angle_gamma   90.00
#
_symmetry.space_group_name_H-M   'P 1'
#
loop_
_entity.id
_entity.type
_entity.pdbx_description
1 polymer ?
#
loop_
_entity_poly.entity_id
_entity_poly.type
_entity_poly.pdbx_seq_one_letter_code
_entity_poly.pdbx_strand_id
1 'polypeptide(L)'
;MVFFAILAAALPAAALLTIALISRHKSRQPVGTVIAEYAPLPGSSLLFDAVLANAEARALPAALVELAIRKKIRLLTPQPEPGAAPTKKGREQLAIEIAPGAQFTAQEQRVLAVYLGEAAQEKAVRKL
;
A
#
# COMPACT_ATOMS: atom_id res chain seq x y z
N MET A 1 -25.59 44.95 9.68
CA MET A 1 -24.22 44.73 9.17
C MET A 1 -23.70 43.32 9.44
N VAL A 2 -23.84 42.78 10.66
CA VAL A 2 -23.36 41.43 11.02
C VAL A 2 -23.93 40.31 10.11
N PHE A 3 -25.22 40.36 9.81
CA PHE A 3 -25.87 39.34 8.95
C PHE A 3 -25.30 39.30 7.52
N PHE A 4 -24.95 40.46 6.98
CA PHE A 4 -24.37 40.59 5.65
C PHE A 4 -22.93 40.06 5.62
N ALA A 5 -22.16 40.30 6.69
CA ALA A 5 -20.81 39.75 6.85
C ALA A 5 -20.83 38.22 6.96
N ILE A 6 -21.80 37.65 7.68
CA ILE A 6 -21.99 36.19 7.77
C ILE A 6 -22.33 35.62 6.39
N LEU A 7 -23.25 36.23 5.65
CA LEU A 7 -23.64 35.77 4.33
C LEU A 7 -22.47 35.84 3.33
N ALA A 8 -21.71 36.92 3.36
CA ALA A 8 -20.53 37.12 2.51
C ALA A 8 -19.40 36.12 2.80
N ALA A 9 -19.26 35.65 4.05
CA ALA A 9 -18.29 34.62 4.42
C ALA A 9 -18.80 33.19 4.19
N ALA A 10 -20.10 32.95 4.38
CA ALA A 10 -20.70 31.62 4.24
C ALA A 10 -20.73 31.16 2.78
N LEU A 11 -20.97 32.06 1.83
CA LEU A 11 -21.00 31.75 0.39
C LEU A 11 -19.70 31.13 -0.14
N PRO A 12 -18.52 31.76 0.01
CA PRO A 12 -17.26 31.17 -0.46
C PRO A 12 -16.89 29.91 0.34
N ALA A 13 -17.19 29.85 1.63
CA ALA A 13 -16.95 28.64 2.44
C ALA A 13 -17.78 27.45 1.95
N ALA A 14 -19.07 27.66 1.65
CA ALA A 14 -19.93 26.63 1.10
C ALA A 14 -19.48 26.20 -0.31
N ALA A 15 -19.05 27.14 -1.16
CA ALA A 15 -18.51 26.84 -2.48
C ALA A 15 -17.22 25.99 -2.41
N LEU A 16 -16.30 26.32 -1.50
CA LEU A 16 -15.09 25.52 -1.29
C LEU A 16 -15.40 24.13 -0.75
N LEU A 17 -16.35 24.02 0.17
CA LEU A 17 -16.80 22.74 0.71
C LEU A 17 -17.38 21.84 -0.39
N THR A 18 -18.24 22.38 -1.25
CA THR A 18 -18.85 21.61 -2.34
C THR A 18 -17.81 21.17 -3.37
N ILE A 19 -16.86 22.04 -3.74
CA ILE A 19 -15.76 21.68 -4.64
C ILE A 19 -14.89 20.57 -4.03
N ALA A 20 -14.56 20.67 -2.73
CA ALA A 20 -13.78 19.66 -2.04
C ALA A 20 -14.50 18.30 -1.99
N LEU A 21 -15.81 18.30 -1.72
CA LEU A 21 -16.64 17.09 -1.73
C LEU A 21 -16.73 16.46 -3.11
N ILE A 22 -16.96 17.26 -4.15
CA ILE A 22 -17.02 16.79 -5.55
C ILE A 22 -15.67 16.22 -5.99
N SER A 23 -14.57 16.92 -5.69
CA SER A 23 -13.21 16.47 -5.99
C SER A 23 -12.90 15.15 -5.29
N ARG A 24 -13.22 15.04 -4.00
CA ARG A 24 -13.07 13.79 -3.22
C ARG A 24 -13.91 12.67 -3.80
N HIS A 25 -15.11 12.96 -4.27
CA HIS A 25 -15.98 11.96 -4.87
C HIS A 25 -15.45 11.50 -6.23
N LYS A 26 -15.05 12.42 -7.12
CA LYS A 26 -14.42 12.10 -8.41
C LYS A 26 -13.11 11.33 -8.26
N SER A 27 -12.27 11.69 -7.29
CA SER A 27 -11.02 10.99 -6.97
C SER A 27 -11.25 9.56 -6.45
N ARG A 28 -12.44 9.28 -5.90
CA ARG A 28 -12.85 7.93 -5.45
C ARG A 28 -13.62 7.16 -6.52
N GLN A 29 -14.08 7.82 -7.58
CA GLN A 29 -14.74 7.13 -8.67
C GLN A 29 -13.67 6.44 -9.51
N PRO A 30 -13.79 5.12 -9.75
CA PRO A 30 -12.89 4.43 -10.65
C PRO A 30 -13.02 5.07 -12.04
N VAL A 31 -11.90 5.52 -12.60
CA VAL A 31 -11.82 6.05 -13.96
C VAL A 31 -12.36 4.96 -14.90
N GLY A 32 -13.30 5.32 -15.77
CA GLY A 32 -14.09 4.39 -16.58
C GLY A 32 -13.27 3.24 -17.19
N THR A 33 -13.66 2.01 -16.83
CA THR A 33 -13.34 0.72 -17.45
C THR A 33 -12.12 0.68 -18.38
N VAL A 34 -10.96 0.37 -17.78
CA VAL A 34 -9.90 -0.37 -18.49
C VAL A 34 -10.43 -1.79 -18.69
N ILE A 35 -10.57 -2.22 -19.95
CA ILE A 35 -10.80 -3.62 -20.32
C ILE A 35 -9.70 -4.41 -19.63
N ALA A 36 -10.06 -5.23 -18.64
CA ALA A 36 -9.15 -5.78 -17.65
C ALA A 36 -7.82 -6.23 -18.26
N GLU A 37 -6.77 -5.44 -18.00
CA GLU A 37 -5.42 -5.78 -18.41
C GLU A 37 -4.86 -6.68 -17.32
N TYR A 38 -4.91 -7.99 -17.56
CA TYR A 38 -4.49 -9.00 -16.58
C TYR A 38 -2.97 -9.16 -16.50
N ALA A 39 -2.23 -8.49 -17.38
CA ALA A 39 -0.78 -8.48 -17.38
C ALA A 39 -0.27 -7.09 -16.94
N PRO A 40 0.73 -7.04 -16.05
CA PRO A 40 1.38 -5.77 -15.74
C PRO A 40 2.08 -5.21 -16.98
N LEU A 41 2.02 -3.89 -17.19
CA LEU A 41 2.77 -3.24 -18.26
C LEU A 41 4.28 -3.53 -18.09
N PRO A 42 5.04 -3.67 -19.19
CA PRO A 42 6.49 -3.84 -19.10
C PRO A 42 7.13 -2.68 -18.35
N GLY A 43 7.79 -2.98 -17.23
CA GLY A 43 8.42 -1.97 -16.37
C GLY A 43 7.47 -1.27 -15.39
N SER A 44 6.19 -1.66 -15.32
CA SER A 44 5.31 -1.23 -14.22
C SER A 44 5.68 -1.94 -12.91
N SER A 45 5.34 -1.30 -11.80
CA SER A 45 5.48 -1.89 -10.46
C SER A 45 4.14 -1.74 -9.73
N LEU A 46 3.78 -2.76 -8.94
CA LEU A 46 2.55 -2.74 -8.15
C LEU A 46 2.56 -1.60 -7.12
N LEU A 47 3.75 -1.14 -6.71
CA LEU A 47 3.90 0.05 -5.87
C LEU A 47 3.39 1.30 -6.62
N PHE A 48 3.87 1.51 -7.84
CA PHE A 48 3.49 2.67 -8.66
C PHE A 48 2.02 2.62 -9.04
N ASP A 49 1.53 1.44 -9.44
CA ASP A 49 0.13 1.24 -9.84
C ASP A 49 -0.83 1.46 -8.66
N ALA A 50 -0.44 1.08 -7.45
CA ALA A 50 -1.23 1.35 -6.25
C ALA A 50 -1.31 2.85 -5.91
N VAL A 51 -0.24 3.62 -6.13
CA VAL A 51 -0.26 5.08 -5.95
C VAL A 51 -1.18 5.73 -7.00
N LEU A 52 -1.05 5.32 -8.27
CA LEU A 52 -1.93 5.79 -9.34
C LEU A 52 -3.41 5.48 -9.08
N ALA A 53 -3.70 4.31 -8.50
CA ALA A 53 -5.05 3.90 -8.14
C ALA A 53 -5.59 4.56 -6.86
N ASN A 54 -4.89 5.56 -6.31
CA ASN A 54 -5.25 6.23 -5.05
C ASN A 54 -5.39 5.22 -3.88
N ALA A 55 -4.59 4.15 -3.93
CA ALA A 55 -4.57 3.04 -2.98
C ALA A 55 -3.25 3.01 -2.20
N GLU A 56 -2.78 4.18 -1.76
CA GLU A 56 -1.49 4.38 -1.07
C GLU A 56 -1.31 3.46 0.15
N ALA A 57 -2.38 3.23 0.92
CA ALA A 57 -2.37 2.33 2.07
C ALA A 57 -2.04 0.86 1.70
N ARG A 58 -2.23 0.49 0.43
CA ARG A 58 -1.93 -0.84 -0.11
C ARG A 58 -0.62 -0.87 -0.92
N ALA A 59 0.00 0.26 -1.20
CA ALA A 59 1.18 0.33 -2.07
C ALA A 59 2.38 -0.42 -1.50
N LEU A 60 2.67 -0.23 -0.21
CA LEU A 60 3.76 -0.93 0.49
C LEU A 60 3.53 -2.46 0.56
N PRO A 61 2.35 -2.96 0.98
CA PRO A 61 2.03 -4.38 0.92
C PRO A 61 2.08 -4.96 -0.50
N ALA A 62 1.60 -4.21 -1.50
CA ALA A 62 1.62 -4.64 -2.89
C ALA A 62 3.05 -4.82 -3.42
N ALA A 63 3.99 -3.96 -2.99
CA ALA A 63 5.40 -4.10 -3.31
C ALA A 63 6.03 -5.38 -2.74
N LEU A 64 5.64 -5.81 -1.54
CA LEU A 64 6.07 -7.10 -0.98
C LEU A 64 5.51 -8.28 -1.80
N VAL A 65 4.23 -8.23 -2.16
CA VAL A 65 3.61 -9.24 -3.03
C VAL A 65 4.33 -9.29 -4.38
N GLU A 66 4.70 -8.14 -4.95
CA GLU A 66 5.47 -8.09 -6.19
C GLU A 66 6.82 -8.79 -6.07
N LEU A 67 7.58 -8.53 -4.99
CA LEU A 67 8.85 -9.20 -4.74
C LEU A 67 8.69 -10.72 -4.57
N ALA A 68 7.58 -11.17 -3.97
CA ALA A 68 7.26 -12.57 -3.81
C ALA A 68 6.91 -13.24 -5.15
N ILE A 69 6.11 -12.57 -5.99
CA ILE A 69 5.77 -13.02 -7.35
C ILE A 69 7.03 -13.13 -8.21
N ARG A 70 7.92 -12.15 -8.13
CA ARG A 70 9.23 -12.16 -8.82
C ARG A 70 10.24 -13.14 -8.20
N LYS A 71 9.82 -13.95 -7.22
CA LYS A 71 10.62 -14.98 -6.52
C LYS A 71 11.86 -14.44 -5.81
N LYS A 72 11.88 -13.14 -5.47
CA LYS A 72 13.00 -12.50 -4.75
C LYS A 72 12.87 -12.66 -3.23
N ILE A 73 11.65 -12.78 -2.73
CA ILE A 73 11.36 -13.05 -1.32
C ILE A 73 10.39 -14.22 -1.18
N ARG A 74 10.37 -14.82 0.01
CA ARG A 74 9.38 -15.80 0.45
C ARG A 74 8.67 -15.25 1.68
N LEU A 75 7.34 -15.36 1.66
CA LEU A 75 6.49 -14.98 2.78
C LEU A 75 6.16 -16.25 3.56
N LEU A 76 6.51 -16.26 4.84
CA LEU A 76 6.34 -17.38 5.76
C LEU A 76 5.23 -17.03 6.75
N THR A 77 4.20 -17.86 6.80
CA THR A 77 3.17 -17.77 7.84
C THR A 77 3.63 -18.61 9.03
N PRO A 78 3.63 -18.07 10.26
CA PRO A 78 3.91 -18.85 11.45
C PRO A 78 2.82 -19.91 11.58
N GLN A 79 3.22 -21.18 11.54
CA GLN A 79 2.30 -22.29 11.75
C GLN A 79 1.81 -22.24 13.20
N PRO A 80 0.49 -22.24 13.45
CA PRO A 80 -0.02 -22.33 14.82
C PRO A 80 0.42 -23.67 15.43
N GLU A 81 1.00 -23.63 16.62
CA GLU A 81 1.40 -24.86 17.30
C GLU A 81 0.19 -25.79 17.51
N PRO A 82 0.35 -27.12 17.34
CA PRO A 82 -0.74 -28.06 17.58
C PRO A 82 -1.17 -27.98 19.04
N GLY A 83 -2.39 -27.48 19.28
CA GLY A 83 -2.96 -27.27 20.63
C GLY A 83 -3.05 -25.82 21.08
N ALA A 84 -2.51 -24.86 20.32
CA ALA A 84 -2.74 -23.44 20.58
C ALA A 84 -4.14 -23.04 20.11
N ALA A 85 -4.97 -22.55 21.03
CA ALA A 85 -6.28 -21.99 20.69
C ALA A 85 -6.10 -20.85 19.66
N PRO A 86 -6.96 -20.74 18.63
CA PRO A 86 -6.88 -19.65 17.67
C PRO A 86 -7.05 -18.34 18.45
N THR A 87 -5.96 -17.60 18.61
CA THR A 87 -5.99 -16.32 19.31
C THR A 87 -6.77 -15.35 18.43
N LYS A 88 -8.06 -15.17 18.75
CA LYS A 88 -9.01 -14.23 18.12
C LYS A 88 -8.54 -12.75 18.05
N LYS A 89 -7.33 -12.44 18.51
CA LYS A 89 -6.77 -11.08 18.64
C LYS A 89 -5.27 -10.96 18.30
N GLY A 90 -4.61 -12.01 17.80
CA GLY A 90 -3.24 -11.90 17.32
C GLY A 90 -3.24 -11.52 15.84
N ARG A 91 -2.70 -10.35 15.47
CA ARG A 91 -2.27 -10.13 14.07
C ARG A 91 -1.41 -11.32 13.68
N GLU A 92 -1.80 -12.09 12.67
CA GLU A 92 -0.91 -13.08 12.06
C GLU A 92 0.36 -12.35 11.63
N GLN A 93 1.46 -12.65 12.32
CA GLN A 93 2.74 -12.01 12.07
C GLN A 93 3.35 -12.65 10.83
N LEU A 94 3.65 -11.87 9.80
CA LEU A 94 4.24 -12.40 8.57
C LEU A 94 5.76 -12.38 8.71
N ALA A 95 6.43 -13.51 8.48
CA ALA A 95 7.87 -13.57 8.40
C ALA A 95 8.31 -13.46 6.93
N ILE A 96 9.38 -12.71 6.66
CA ILE A 96 9.93 -12.52 5.31
C ILE A 96 11.30 -13.20 5.26
N GLU A 97 11.53 -14.01 4.23
CA GLU A 97 12.83 -14.61 3.92
C GLU A 97 13.29 -14.13 2.54
N ILE A 98 14.56 -13.75 2.42
CA ILE A 98 15.16 -13.35 1.13
C ILE A 98 15.60 -14.61 0.38
N ALA A 99 15.23 -14.72 -0.90
CA ALA A 99 15.65 -15.86 -1.72
C ALA A 99 17.16 -15.83 -1.96
N PRO A 100 17.84 -16.99 -2.00
CA PRO A 100 19.28 -17.05 -2.22
C PRO A 100 19.64 -16.49 -3.60
N GLY A 101 20.60 -15.56 -3.65
CA GLY A 101 21.05 -14.92 -4.89
C GLY A 101 20.10 -13.87 -5.46
N ALA A 102 19.08 -13.44 -4.70
CA ALA A 102 18.17 -12.39 -5.14
C ALA A 102 18.89 -11.05 -5.32
N GLN A 103 18.83 -10.50 -6.52
CA GLN A 103 19.30 -9.14 -6.79
C GLN A 103 18.15 -8.15 -6.65
N PHE A 104 18.38 -7.12 -5.85
CA PHE A 104 17.43 -6.05 -5.61
C PHE A 104 17.87 -4.76 -6.30
N THR A 105 16.94 -4.08 -6.95
CA THR A 105 17.19 -2.71 -7.44
C THR A 105 17.23 -1.74 -6.24
N ALA A 106 17.80 -0.54 -6.43
CA ALA A 106 17.87 0.46 -5.38
C ALA A 106 16.48 0.82 -4.81
N GLN A 107 15.43 0.77 -5.63
CA GLN A 107 14.06 1.02 -5.19
C GLN A 107 13.52 -0.14 -4.34
N GLU A 108 13.74 -1.39 -4.76
CA GLU A 108 13.33 -2.58 -4.02
C GLU A 108 14.05 -2.67 -2.66
N GLN A 109 15.32 -2.29 -2.60
CA GLN A 109 16.07 -2.21 -1.34
C GLN A 109 15.45 -1.20 -0.36
N ARG A 110 15.00 -0.04 -0.85
CA ARG A 110 14.32 0.96 -0.01
C ARG A 110 13.00 0.41 0.54
N VAL A 111 12.21 -0.26 -0.29
CA VAL A 111 10.97 -0.92 0.15
C VAL A 111 11.28 -1.94 1.24
N LEU A 112 12.31 -2.77 1.03
CA LEU A 112 12.68 -3.78 1.99
C LEU A 112 13.22 -3.17 3.29
N ALA A 113 13.97 -2.06 3.22
CA ALA A 113 14.48 -1.34 4.39
C ALA A 113 13.36 -0.73 5.25
N VAL A 114 12.24 -0.32 4.64
CA VAL A 114 11.05 0.15 5.40
C VAL A 114 10.47 -0.96 6.27
N TYR A 115 10.47 -2.21 5.78
CA TYR A 115 9.91 -3.35 6.50
C TYR A 115 10.91 -4.05 7.43
N LEU A 116 12.13 -4.28 6.95
CA LEU A 116 13.16 -5.05 7.64
C LEU A 116 14.11 -4.17 8.45
N GLY A 117 14.11 -2.84 8.26
CA GLY A 117 15.12 -1.93 8.80
C GLY A 117 16.43 -1.98 7.99
N GLU A 118 17.41 -1.13 8.34
CA GLU A 118 18.69 -1.03 7.61
C GLU A 118 19.54 -2.31 7.60
N ALA A 119 19.20 -3.32 8.43
CA ALA A 119 19.95 -4.57 8.58
C ALA A 119 19.66 -5.64 7.51
N ALA A 120 18.93 -5.32 6.44
CA ALA A 120 18.41 -6.29 5.47
C ALA A 120 19.42 -6.77 4.40
N GLN A 121 20.72 -6.84 4.70
CA GLN A 121 21.73 -7.07 3.65
C GLN A 121 22.16 -8.52 3.42
N GLU A 122 21.98 -9.46 4.36
CA GLU A 122 22.52 -10.83 4.13
C GLU A 122 21.68 -12.02 4.59
N LYS A 123 20.80 -11.89 5.59
CA LYS A 123 19.89 -12.96 6.05
C LYS A 123 18.99 -12.40 7.15
N ALA A 124 17.91 -11.72 6.78
CA ALA A 124 17.00 -11.11 7.75
C ALA A 124 15.64 -11.81 7.72
N VAL A 125 15.42 -12.75 8.63
CA VAL A 125 14.07 -13.21 9.00
C VAL A 125 13.56 -12.24 10.06
N ARG A 126 12.72 -11.29 9.67
CA ARG A 126 12.07 -10.37 10.61
C ARG A 126 10.59 -10.72 10.73
N LYS A 127 10.11 -10.81 11.97
CA LYS A 127 8.69 -10.95 12.32
C LYS A 127 8.05 -9.56 12.26
N LEU A 128 7.03 -9.37 11.43
CA LEU A 128 6.21 -8.16 11.34
C LEU A 128 4.93 -8.30 12.14
#